data_AF-A0A0P0FBY3-F1
#
_entry.id   AF-A0A0P0FBY3-F1
#
_cell.length_a   1.000
_cell.length_b   1.000
_cell.length_c   1.000
_cell.angle_alpha   90.00
_cell.angle_beta   90.00
_cell.angle_gamma   90.00
#
_symmetry.space_group_name_H-M   'P 1'
#
loop_
_entity.id
_entity.type
_entity.pdbx_description
1 polymer ?
#
loop_
_entity_poly.entity_id
_entity_poly.type
_entity_poly.pdbx_seq_one_letter_code
_entity_poly.pdbx_strand_id
1 'polypeptide(L)'
;MKKIVISLLLLTLSFRLSAQIDYLEPVKPFTTYTGELGEYYRNVFSLLNTGFQQRPYARFVAIPSFSPEYAMSVEKKNGRCLLIANTLSRTYWQAEKGTVKVETKSVEISQSLYQSLGAIARLVTSQIQDLDGSTAGLDGVVYYFSSTDAKGKEMMGRKWSPMKGTLMERLVLVCQSTYMFSQGENISEQALAEEATALLKELEHRTKEQPDAHKKPMYVGIYSVGPKLKTHSGKQIEELPCLADVCVREYVAGQMIYPAELLKDNVSGYALCEFTIDKEGVILRPHILKSTHPEFAEEALRIVKEMPNWTPALVGGKAVESDYTLYVPFRPQLYKEQLQIRERELSKKH
;
A
#
# COMPACT_ATOMS: atom_id res chain seq x y z
N MET A 1 -36.24 -27.46 34.07
CA MET A 1 -35.30 -27.33 32.94
C MET A 1 -34.77 -25.90 32.88
N LYS A 2 -33.59 -25.65 33.44
CA LYS A 2 -32.94 -24.33 33.43
C LYS A 2 -32.30 -24.12 32.05
N LYS A 3 -32.75 -23.12 31.28
CA LYS A 3 -32.17 -22.76 29.98
C LYS A 3 -30.82 -22.08 30.24
N ILE A 4 -29.75 -22.74 29.84
CA ILE A 4 -28.40 -22.17 29.81
C ILE A 4 -28.35 -21.25 28.61
N VAL A 5 -28.35 -19.94 28.85
CA VAL A 5 -28.03 -18.94 27.83
C VAL A 5 -26.51 -18.94 27.68
N ILE A 6 -26.03 -19.52 26.57
CA ILE A 6 -24.64 -19.41 26.17
C ILE A 6 -24.48 -18.01 25.59
N SER A 7 -24.03 -17.07 26.42
CA SER A 7 -23.52 -15.79 25.93
C SER A 7 -22.26 -16.08 25.12
N LEU A 8 -22.40 -16.03 23.80
CA LEU A 8 -21.29 -16.06 22.86
C LEU A 8 -20.49 -14.77 23.09
N LEU A 9 -19.45 -14.85 23.91
CA LEU A 9 -18.46 -13.79 24.05
C LEU A 9 -17.72 -13.73 22.72
N LEU A 10 -18.20 -12.90 21.78
CA LEU A 10 -17.45 -12.49 20.60
C LEU A 10 -16.22 -11.75 21.14
N LEU A 11 -15.13 -12.49 21.33
CA LEU A 11 -13.81 -11.92 21.45
C LEU A 11 -13.58 -11.16 20.15
N THR A 12 -13.84 -9.86 20.15
CA THR A 12 -13.30 -8.96 19.14
C THR A 12 -11.79 -8.90 19.38
N LEU A 13 -11.09 -9.95 18.93
CA LEU A 13 -9.70 -9.83 18.54
C LEU A 13 -9.70 -8.87 17.35
N SER A 14 -9.80 -7.58 17.64
CA SER A 14 -9.26 -6.55 16.78
C SER A 14 -7.75 -6.79 16.78
N PHE A 15 -7.32 -7.76 15.98
CA PHE A 15 -5.95 -7.80 15.51
C PHE A 15 -5.71 -6.41 14.94
N ARG A 16 -4.93 -5.59 15.66
CA ARG A 16 -4.36 -4.36 15.15
C ARG A 16 -3.36 -4.78 14.09
N LEU A 17 -3.88 -5.17 12.93
CA LEU A 17 -3.07 -5.60 11.82
C LEU A 17 -2.54 -4.33 11.15
N SER A 18 -1.22 -4.21 11.28
CA SER A 18 -0.32 -3.65 10.28
C SER A 18 -0.13 -2.13 10.30
N ALA A 19 1.15 -1.77 10.35
CA ALA A 19 1.69 -0.46 10.03
C ALA A 19 1.14 -0.02 8.66
N GLN A 20 0.09 0.81 8.66
CA GLN A 20 -0.36 1.41 7.44
C GLN A 20 0.71 2.38 6.93
N ILE A 21 1.03 2.25 5.65
CA ILE A 21 1.92 3.20 4.97
C ILE A 21 1.18 4.51 4.72
N ASP A 22 1.91 5.63 4.65
CA ASP A 22 1.31 6.92 4.30
C ASP A 22 1.28 7.16 2.77
N TYR A 23 1.28 6.10 1.97
CA TYR A 23 1.16 6.17 0.50
C TYR A 23 -0.05 5.36 0.02
N LEU A 24 -0.42 5.58 -1.25
CA LEU A 24 -1.35 4.69 -1.95
C LEU A 24 -0.69 3.34 -2.20
N GLU A 25 -1.52 2.31 -2.20
CA GLU A 25 -1.15 0.94 -2.49
C GLU A 25 -1.41 0.61 -3.97
N PRO A 26 -0.65 -0.33 -4.55
CA PRO A 26 -0.91 -0.79 -5.90
C PRO A 26 -2.28 -1.47 -5.98
N VAL A 27 -2.98 -1.24 -7.09
CA VAL A 27 -4.23 -1.93 -7.40
C VAL A 27 -3.93 -3.14 -8.24
N LYS A 28 -4.38 -4.32 -7.79
CA LYS A 28 -4.36 -5.51 -8.63
C LYS A 28 -5.30 -5.30 -9.81
N PRO A 29 -4.92 -5.66 -11.05
CA PRO A 29 -5.82 -5.52 -12.18
C PRO A 29 -7.14 -6.23 -11.90
N PHE A 30 -8.28 -5.59 -12.17
CA PHE A 30 -9.58 -6.17 -11.83
C PHE A 30 -9.86 -7.50 -12.56
N THR A 31 -9.15 -7.74 -13.67
CA THR A 31 -9.16 -8.99 -14.44
C THR A 31 -8.53 -10.16 -13.68
N THR A 32 -7.71 -9.91 -12.67
CA THR A 32 -7.11 -10.96 -11.81
C THR A 32 -8.13 -11.55 -10.84
N TYR A 33 -9.24 -10.87 -10.58
CA TYR A 33 -10.32 -11.41 -9.75
C TYR A 33 -11.25 -12.28 -10.61
N THR A 34 -11.41 -13.54 -10.21
CA THR A 34 -12.29 -14.52 -10.85
C THR A 34 -13.62 -14.65 -10.09
N GLY A 35 -14.63 -15.21 -10.75
CA GLY A 35 -15.94 -15.45 -10.14
C GLY A 35 -16.69 -14.18 -9.75
N GLU A 36 -17.49 -14.28 -8.68
CA GLU A 36 -18.38 -13.21 -8.20
C GLU A 36 -17.63 -11.93 -7.82
N LEU A 37 -16.43 -12.05 -7.23
CA LEU A 37 -15.64 -10.88 -6.83
C LEU A 37 -15.16 -10.08 -8.05
N GLY A 38 -14.75 -10.77 -9.12
CA GLY A 38 -14.38 -10.12 -10.37
C GLY A 38 -15.57 -9.45 -11.04
N GLU A 39 -16.74 -10.12 -11.04
CA GLU A 39 -17.99 -9.55 -11.55
C GLU A 39 -18.39 -8.30 -10.77
N TYR A 40 -18.33 -8.36 -9.43
CA TYR A 40 -18.60 -7.24 -8.54
C TYR A 40 -17.76 -6.01 -8.90
N TYR A 41 -16.42 -6.14 -8.92
CA TYR A 41 -15.56 -5.00 -9.21
C TYR A 41 -15.79 -4.42 -10.61
N ARG A 42 -15.93 -5.28 -11.64
CA ARG A 42 -16.18 -4.79 -13.01
C ARG A 42 -17.50 -4.03 -13.10
N ASN A 43 -18.56 -4.54 -12.49
CA ASN A 43 -19.88 -3.91 -12.58
C ASN A 43 -19.96 -2.63 -11.73
N VAL A 44 -19.42 -2.64 -10.50
CA VAL A 44 -19.36 -1.45 -9.64
C VAL A 44 -18.58 -0.33 -10.32
N PHE A 45 -17.36 -0.60 -10.81
CA PHE A 45 -16.56 0.43 -11.50
C PHE A 45 -17.19 0.86 -12.83
N SER A 46 -17.84 -0.05 -13.56
CA SER A 46 -18.58 0.31 -14.78
C SER A 46 -19.71 1.28 -14.47
N LEU A 47 -20.53 1.00 -13.45
CA LEU A 47 -21.63 1.87 -13.05
C LEU A 47 -21.13 3.21 -12.53
N LEU A 48 -20.17 3.19 -11.60
CA LEU A 48 -19.63 4.40 -10.98
C LEU A 48 -18.90 5.31 -11.96
N ASN A 49 -18.33 4.78 -13.04
CA ASN A 49 -17.66 5.59 -14.07
C ASN A 49 -18.60 6.09 -15.18
N THR A 50 -19.92 5.84 -15.08
CA THR A 50 -20.90 6.28 -16.08
C THR A 50 -20.84 7.80 -16.30
N GLY A 51 -20.66 8.23 -17.55
CA GLY A 51 -20.63 9.65 -17.91
C GLY A 51 -19.35 10.41 -17.54
N PHE A 52 -18.40 9.75 -16.88
CA PHE A 52 -17.07 10.32 -16.64
C PHE A 52 -16.21 10.29 -17.90
N GLN A 53 -15.31 11.27 -18.03
CA GLN A 53 -14.28 11.26 -19.06
C GLN A 53 -13.40 10.01 -18.94
N GLN A 54 -12.97 9.42 -20.05
CA GLN A 54 -12.18 8.18 -20.00
C GLN A 54 -10.83 8.37 -19.31
N ARG A 55 -10.11 9.45 -19.61
CA ARG A 55 -8.81 9.78 -19.02
C ARG A 55 -9.01 10.72 -17.82
N PRO A 56 -8.94 10.22 -16.57
CA PRO A 56 -9.25 11.04 -15.41
C PRO A 56 -8.17 12.10 -15.17
N TYR A 57 -8.57 13.34 -14.93
CA TYR A 57 -7.69 14.36 -14.37
C TYR A 57 -7.51 14.13 -12.85
N ALA A 58 -8.62 13.98 -12.14
CA ALA A 58 -8.69 13.39 -10.81
C ALA A 58 -10.00 12.59 -10.68
N ARG A 59 -9.90 11.34 -10.26
CA ARG A 59 -11.05 10.49 -9.95
C ARG A 59 -10.86 9.84 -8.59
N PHE A 60 -11.96 9.80 -7.84
CA PHE A 60 -12.04 9.20 -6.53
C PHE A 60 -13.21 8.21 -6.52
N VAL A 61 -13.00 7.01 -6.02
CA VAL A 61 -14.04 5.99 -5.82
C VAL A 61 -13.96 5.53 -4.38
N ALA A 62 -15.11 5.45 -3.71
CA ALA A 62 -15.23 4.87 -2.38
C ALA A 62 -16.12 3.63 -2.46
N ILE A 63 -15.63 2.53 -1.89
CA ILE A 63 -16.37 1.28 -1.69
C ILE A 63 -16.51 1.07 -0.18
N PRO A 64 -17.61 1.56 0.44
CA PRO A 64 -17.91 1.35 1.84
C PRO A 64 -18.43 -0.07 2.10
N SER A 65 -18.27 -0.57 3.33
CA SER A 65 -18.77 -1.89 3.71
C SER A 65 -20.31 -1.98 3.77
N PHE A 66 -20.98 -0.90 4.18
CA PHE A 66 -22.40 -0.94 4.57
C PHE A 66 -23.24 0.23 4.01
N SER A 67 -22.71 0.99 3.07
CA SER A 67 -23.43 2.07 2.41
C SER A 67 -23.14 2.04 0.90
N PRO A 68 -24.03 2.61 0.07
CA PRO A 68 -23.86 2.55 -1.37
C PRO A 68 -22.51 3.13 -1.81
N GLU A 69 -21.91 2.44 -2.77
CA GLU A 69 -20.66 2.85 -3.38
C GLU A 69 -20.87 4.15 -4.17
N TYR A 70 -19.83 4.98 -4.20
CA TYR A 70 -19.89 6.26 -4.89
C TYR A 70 -18.55 6.64 -5.49
N ALA A 71 -18.59 7.52 -6.47
CA ALA A 71 -17.43 8.03 -7.16
C ALA A 71 -17.59 9.49 -7.51
N MET A 72 -16.47 10.16 -7.73
CA MET A 72 -16.40 11.55 -8.14
C MET A 72 -15.29 11.72 -9.18
N SER A 73 -15.55 12.53 -10.19
CA SER A 73 -14.62 12.91 -11.24
C SER A 73 -14.52 14.43 -11.30
N VAL A 74 -13.29 14.94 -11.32
CA VAL A 74 -12.97 16.35 -11.54
C VAL A 74 -12.70 16.54 -13.03
N GLU A 75 -13.54 17.29 -13.71
CA GLU A 75 -13.54 17.40 -15.17
C GLU A 75 -13.60 18.85 -15.64
N LYS A 76 -13.14 19.09 -16.87
CA LYS A 76 -13.33 20.38 -17.53
C LYS A 76 -14.16 20.17 -18.80
N LYS A 77 -15.36 20.72 -18.84
CA LYS A 77 -16.29 20.63 -19.98
C LYS A 77 -16.66 22.03 -20.45
N ASN A 78 -16.49 22.30 -21.74
CA ASN A 78 -16.82 23.59 -22.36
C ASN A 78 -16.24 24.80 -21.61
N GLY A 79 -15.00 24.68 -21.13
CA GLY A 79 -14.31 25.73 -20.36
C GLY A 79 -14.66 25.80 -18.87
N ARG A 80 -15.73 25.13 -18.42
CA ARG A 80 -16.15 25.10 -17.01
C ARG A 80 -15.52 23.93 -16.27
N CYS A 81 -15.12 24.17 -15.04
CA CYS A 81 -14.59 23.14 -14.15
C CYS A 81 -15.75 22.54 -13.36
N LEU A 82 -15.90 21.22 -13.41
CA LEU A 82 -17.03 20.50 -12.85
C LEU A 82 -16.56 19.40 -11.90
N LEU A 83 -17.32 19.22 -10.83
CA LEU A 83 -17.36 17.97 -10.07
C LEU A 83 -18.57 17.17 -10.56
N ILE A 84 -18.33 15.95 -11.02
CA ILE A 84 -19.38 15.00 -11.38
C ILE A 84 -19.31 13.86 -10.39
N ALA A 85 -20.38 13.63 -9.64
CA ALA A 85 -20.47 12.59 -8.64
C ALA A 85 -21.55 11.57 -9.03
N ASN A 86 -21.20 10.29 -8.90
CA ASN A 86 -22.07 9.16 -9.14
C ASN A 86 -22.24 8.37 -7.85
N THR A 87 -23.48 8.07 -7.48
CA THR A 87 -23.82 7.31 -6.28
C THR A 87 -24.72 6.15 -6.68
N LEU A 88 -24.39 4.94 -6.23
CA LEU A 88 -25.27 3.80 -6.47
C LEU A 88 -26.54 3.94 -5.62
N SER A 89 -27.68 3.57 -6.17
CA SER A 89 -28.98 3.68 -5.47
C SER A 89 -29.13 2.76 -4.25
N ARG A 90 -28.22 1.78 -4.11
CA ARG A 90 -28.13 0.77 -3.05
C ARG A 90 -26.76 0.11 -3.11
N THR A 91 -26.35 -0.57 -2.04
CA THR A 91 -25.13 -1.38 -1.99
C THR A 91 -25.16 -2.44 -3.10
N TYR A 92 -24.15 -2.47 -3.96
CA TYR A 92 -24.17 -3.38 -5.11
C TYR A 92 -24.15 -4.85 -4.67
N TRP A 93 -23.38 -5.17 -3.62
CA TRP A 93 -23.23 -6.54 -3.11
C TRP A 93 -24.55 -7.19 -2.68
N GLN A 94 -25.50 -6.41 -2.16
CA GLN A 94 -26.77 -6.90 -1.63
C GLN A 94 -27.93 -6.78 -2.64
N ALA A 95 -27.69 -6.15 -3.78
CA ALA A 95 -28.73 -5.87 -4.76
C ALA A 95 -28.94 -7.02 -5.74
N GLU A 96 -30.17 -7.19 -6.19
CA GLU A 96 -30.46 -8.02 -7.34
C GLU A 96 -29.75 -7.48 -8.59
N LYS A 97 -29.12 -8.37 -9.35
CA LYS A 97 -28.35 -8.00 -10.55
C LYS A 97 -29.22 -7.20 -11.52
N GLY A 98 -28.67 -6.09 -12.02
CA GLY A 98 -29.35 -5.21 -12.98
C GLY A 98 -30.34 -4.21 -12.36
N THR A 99 -30.61 -4.25 -11.06
CA THR A 99 -31.54 -3.31 -10.39
C THR A 99 -30.87 -2.04 -9.87
N VAL A 100 -29.55 -2.04 -9.76
CA VAL A 100 -28.78 -0.90 -9.24
C VAL A 100 -28.75 0.22 -10.27
N LYS A 101 -29.20 1.41 -9.88
CA LYS A 101 -29.16 2.62 -10.68
C LYS A 101 -28.04 3.54 -10.20
N VAL A 102 -27.59 4.42 -11.08
CA VAL A 102 -26.61 5.47 -10.77
C VAL A 102 -27.35 6.79 -10.68
N GLU A 103 -27.22 7.47 -9.55
CA GLU A 103 -27.61 8.87 -9.38
C GLU A 103 -26.41 9.76 -9.67
N THR A 104 -26.55 10.67 -10.63
CA THR A 104 -25.47 11.59 -11.02
C THR A 104 -25.81 13.01 -10.62
N LYS A 105 -24.89 13.68 -9.91
CA LYS A 105 -24.92 15.11 -9.63
C LYS A 105 -23.71 15.79 -10.25
N SER A 106 -23.90 17.02 -10.71
CA SER A 106 -22.83 17.84 -11.28
C SER A 106 -22.89 19.25 -10.70
N VAL A 107 -21.76 19.74 -10.22
CA VAL A 107 -21.62 21.09 -9.65
C VAL A 107 -20.42 21.79 -10.29
N GLU A 108 -20.60 23.06 -10.64
CA GLU A 108 -19.51 23.91 -11.13
C GLU A 108 -18.63 24.34 -9.95
N ILE A 109 -17.31 24.27 -10.13
CA ILE A 109 -16.32 24.62 -9.12
C ILE A 109 -15.33 25.67 -9.63
N SER A 110 -14.71 26.37 -8.70
CA SER A 110 -13.63 27.29 -8.97
C SER A 110 -12.43 26.62 -9.63
N GLN A 111 -11.69 27.42 -10.39
CA GLN A 111 -10.44 27.02 -11.01
C GLN A 111 -9.39 26.59 -9.95
N SER A 112 -9.43 27.20 -8.76
CA SER A 112 -8.53 26.88 -7.64
C SER A 112 -8.75 25.46 -7.13
N LEU A 113 -9.99 25.12 -6.78
CA LEU A 113 -10.34 23.77 -6.31
C LEU A 113 -10.03 22.71 -7.38
N TYR A 114 -10.37 22.99 -8.64
CA TYR A 114 -10.05 22.13 -9.78
C TYR A 114 -8.55 21.84 -9.87
N GLN A 115 -7.71 22.88 -9.80
CA GLN A 115 -6.26 22.74 -9.90
C GLN A 115 -5.70 21.92 -8.74
N SER A 116 -6.08 22.23 -7.50
CA SER A 116 -5.59 21.53 -6.30
C SER A 116 -5.96 20.04 -6.32
N LEU A 117 -7.21 19.68 -6.60
CA LEU A 117 -7.64 18.27 -6.63
C LEU A 117 -6.88 17.46 -7.69
N GLY A 118 -6.67 18.02 -8.88
CA GLY A 118 -5.92 17.35 -9.94
C GLY A 118 -4.42 17.23 -9.66
N ALA A 119 -3.82 18.27 -9.09
CA ALA A 119 -2.42 18.23 -8.66
C ALA A 119 -2.19 17.16 -7.58
N ILE A 120 -3.07 17.11 -6.58
CA ILE A 120 -3.07 16.07 -5.54
C ILE A 120 -3.18 14.69 -6.19
N ALA A 121 -4.20 14.46 -7.03
CA ALA A 121 -4.43 13.15 -7.64
C ALA A 121 -3.22 12.67 -8.44
N ARG A 122 -2.62 13.54 -9.26
CA ARG A 122 -1.40 13.24 -10.00
C ARG A 122 -0.22 12.92 -9.09
N LEU A 123 0.00 13.73 -8.05
CA LEU A 123 1.08 13.52 -7.10
C LEU A 123 0.94 12.17 -6.39
N VAL A 124 -0.21 11.89 -5.78
CA VAL A 124 -0.40 10.66 -5.00
C VAL A 124 -0.40 9.40 -5.86
N THR A 125 -0.94 9.45 -7.08
CA THR A 125 -0.92 8.29 -8.00
C THR A 125 0.43 8.08 -8.68
N SER A 126 1.29 9.12 -8.74
CA SER A 126 2.69 8.96 -9.16
C SER A 126 3.57 8.33 -8.07
N GLN A 127 3.11 8.36 -6.81
CA GLN A 127 3.82 7.89 -5.62
C GLN A 127 3.17 6.65 -5.01
N ILE A 128 2.64 5.76 -5.84
CA ILE A 128 2.16 4.46 -5.37
C ILE A 128 3.35 3.68 -4.82
N GLN A 129 3.21 3.18 -3.58
CA GLN A 129 4.28 2.46 -2.89
C GLN A 129 4.62 1.16 -3.63
N ASP A 130 5.92 0.91 -3.84
CA ASP A 130 6.43 -0.41 -4.18
C ASP A 130 6.22 -1.33 -2.97
N LEU A 131 5.12 -2.07 -3.01
CA LEU A 131 4.56 -2.80 -1.90
C LEU A 131 4.29 -4.25 -2.29
N ASP A 132 4.77 -5.17 -1.46
CA ASP A 132 4.34 -6.55 -1.41
C ASP A 132 3.34 -6.77 -0.27
N GLY A 133 2.31 -7.57 -0.53
CA GLY A 133 1.25 -7.87 0.44
C GLY A 133 0.06 -6.92 0.37
N SER A 134 -0.65 -6.72 1.49
CA SER A 134 -1.86 -5.89 1.57
C SER A 134 -2.14 -5.46 3.00
N THR A 135 -2.68 -4.24 3.16
CA THR A 135 -3.13 -3.68 4.45
C THR A 135 -4.61 -3.95 4.75
N ALA A 136 -5.34 -4.64 3.86
CA ALA A 136 -6.79 -4.75 3.97
C ALA A 136 -7.22 -5.46 5.26
N GLY A 137 -8.05 -4.79 6.06
CA GLY A 137 -8.76 -5.40 7.18
C GLY A 137 -10.14 -5.94 6.78
N LEU A 138 -10.92 -6.32 7.81
CA LEU A 138 -12.22 -6.97 7.64
C LEU A 138 -13.37 -5.99 7.38
N ASP A 139 -13.25 -4.76 7.87
CA ASP A 139 -14.29 -3.72 7.84
C ASP A 139 -13.75 -2.36 7.34
N GLY A 140 -14.62 -1.41 7.05
CA GLY A 140 -14.23 -0.05 6.66
C GLY A 140 -14.46 0.28 5.19
N VAL A 141 -13.65 1.17 4.63
CA VAL A 141 -13.86 1.72 3.29
C VAL A 141 -12.58 1.58 2.48
N VAL A 142 -12.70 1.05 1.27
CA VAL A 142 -11.61 1.05 0.30
C VAL A 142 -11.82 2.23 -0.65
N TYR A 143 -10.82 3.09 -0.71
CA TYR A 143 -10.76 4.24 -1.60
C TYR A 143 -9.85 3.92 -2.77
N TYR A 144 -10.24 4.36 -3.97
CA TYR A 144 -9.41 4.31 -5.17
C TYR A 144 -9.23 5.71 -5.70
N PHE A 145 -8.01 6.01 -6.12
CA PHE A 145 -7.62 7.30 -6.68
C PHE A 145 -7.04 7.04 -8.05
N SER A 146 -7.51 7.79 -9.05
CA SER A 146 -7.04 7.64 -10.42
C SER A 146 -6.72 8.99 -11.03
N SER A 147 -5.62 9.05 -11.78
CA SER A 147 -5.24 10.20 -12.58
C SER A 147 -4.56 9.75 -13.86
N THR A 148 -4.43 10.66 -14.82
CA THR A 148 -3.67 10.43 -16.05
C THR A 148 -2.32 11.13 -15.94
N ASP A 149 -1.24 10.37 -16.14
CA ASP A 149 0.11 10.88 -16.13
C ASP A 149 0.42 11.74 -17.38
N ALA A 150 1.61 12.34 -17.41
CA ALA A 150 2.05 13.18 -18.51
C ALA A 150 2.18 12.43 -19.86
N LYS A 151 2.28 11.09 -19.83
CA LYS A 151 2.36 10.23 -21.02
C LYS A 151 0.98 9.74 -21.48
N GLY A 152 -0.09 10.15 -20.79
CA GLY A 152 -1.45 9.73 -21.11
C GLY A 152 -1.82 8.35 -20.53
N LYS A 153 -0.99 7.77 -19.65
CA LYS A 153 -1.27 6.50 -18.97
C LYS A 153 -2.12 6.77 -17.73
N GLU A 154 -3.19 5.99 -17.58
CA GLU A 154 -3.97 5.98 -16.36
C GLU A 154 -3.19 5.29 -15.23
N MET A 155 -3.08 5.99 -14.11
CA MET A 155 -2.47 5.52 -12.88
C MET A 155 -3.57 5.39 -11.84
N MET A 156 -3.59 4.26 -11.14
CA MET A 156 -4.59 3.99 -10.11
C MET A 156 -3.94 3.36 -8.88
N GLY A 157 -4.15 4.02 -7.74
CA GLY A 157 -3.76 3.53 -6.43
C GLY A 157 -4.98 3.37 -5.54
N ARG A 158 -4.85 2.57 -4.48
CA ARG A 158 -5.93 2.39 -3.49
C ARG A 158 -5.46 2.70 -2.08
N LYS A 159 -6.42 2.92 -1.19
CA LYS A 159 -6.18 2.99 0.25
C LYS A 159 -7.35 2.40 1.02
N TRP A 160 -7.09 1.52 1.98
CA TRP A 160 -8.10 1.04 2.91
C TRP A 160 -8.04 1.85 4.21
N SER A 161 -9.17 2.44 4.62
CA SER A 161 -9.39 3.14 5.90
C SER A 161 -8.11 3.70 6.55
N PRO A 162 -7.57 4.83 6.03
CA PRO A 162 -6.28 5.33 6.44
C PRO A 162 -6.19 5.62 7.95
N MET A 163 -5.02 5.38 8.55
CA MET A 163 -4.75 5.66 9.96
C MET A 163 -4.86 7.15 10.28
N LYS A 164 -5.37 7.47 11.46
CA LYS A 164 -5.50 8.86 11.92
C LYS A 164 -4.16 9.59 11.97
N GLY A 165 -4.17 10.87 11.58
CA GLY A 165 -3.00 11.75 11.54
C GLY A 165 -2.11 11.58 10.30
N THR A 166 -2.49 10.71 9.35
CA THR A 166 -1.70 10.49 8.13
C THR A 166 -2.14 11.44 7.00
N LEU A 167 -1.26 11.68 6.02
CA LEU A 167 -1.64 12.46 4.84
C LEU A 167 -2.67 11.72 3.98
N MET A 168 -2.66 10.38 4.01
CA MET A 168 -3.69 9.58 3.35
C MET A 168 -5.07 9.71 4.02
N GLU A 169 -5.14 9.89 5.35
CA GLU A 169 -6.41 10.24 6.00
C GLU A 169 -6.90 11.60 5.53
N ARG A 170 -6.02 12.61 5.55
CA ARG A 170 -6.35 13.96 5.11
C ARG A 170 -6.80 14.00 3.64
N LEU A 171 -6.15 13.22 2.76
CA LEU A 171 -6.57 13.00 1.37
C LEU A 171 -8.00 12.46 1.28
N VAL A 172 -8.31 11.40 2.03
CA VAL A 172 -9.65 10.82 2.05
C VAL A 172 -10.68 11.83 2.54
N LEU A 173 -10.38 12.58 3.61
CA LEU A 173 -11.29 13.60 4.15
C LEU A 173 -11.57 14.73 3.15
N VAL A 174 -10.55 15.21 2.42
CA VAL A 174 -10.72 16.18 1.35
C VAL A 174 -11.64 15.62 0.25
N CYS A 175 -11.41 14.39 -0.22
CA CYS A 175 -12.24 13.79 -1.26
C CYS A 175 -13.68 13.53 -0.81
N GLN A 176 -13.88 13.07 0.43
CA GLN A 176 -15.21 12.88 1.02
C GLN A 176 -15.96 14.20 1.16
N SER A 177 -15.28 15.25 1.63
CA SER A 177 -15.88 16.58 1.81
C SER A 177 -16.24 17.21 0.47
N THR A 178 -15.39 17.01 -0.55
CA THR A 178 -15.66 17.42 -1.93
C THR A 178 -16.85 16.66 -2.52
N TYR A 179 -16.97 15.35 -2.25
CA TYR A 179 -18.15 14.58 -2.63
C TYR A 179 -19.41 15.08 -1.92
N MET A 180 -19.38 15.31 -0.60
CA MET A 180 -20.52 15.86 0.14
C MET A 180 -20.96 17.23 -0.40
N PHE A 181 -20.01 18.11 -0.74
CA PHE A 181 -20.30 19.37 -1.42
C PHE A 181 -21.05 19.17 -2.74
N SER A 182 -20.62 18.21 -3.56
CA SER A 182 -21.33 17.87 -4.82
C SER A 182 -22.74 17.33 -4.59
N GLN A 183 -23.05 16.83 -3.39
CA GLN A 183 -24.38 16.36 -3.03
C GLN A 183 -25.32 17.48 -2.59
N GLY A 184 -24.82 18.71 -2.40
CA GLY A 184 -25.58 19.86 -1.92
C GLY A 184 -25.48 20.08 -0.41
N GLU A 185 -24.55 19.40 0.28
CA GLU A 185 -24.31 19.63 1.71
C GLU A 185 -23.74 21.03 1.96
N ASN A 186 -24.00 21.57 3.16
CA ASN A 186 -23.58 22.92 3.55
C ASN A 186 -22.07 22.99 3.84
N ILE A 187 -21.26 22.94 2.77
CA ILE A 187 -19.81 23.02 2.79
C ILE A 187 -19.37 24.22 1.95
N SER A 188 -18.52 25.08 2.51
CA SER A 188 -17.94 26.20 1.77
C SER A 188 -16.94 25.69 0.74
N GLU A 189 -17.19 25.98 -0.54
CA GLU A 189 -16.25 25.66 -1.61
C GLU A 189 -14.88 26.32 -1.41
N GLN A 190 -14.87 27.56 -0.90
CA GLN A 190 -13.64 28.27 -0.59
C GLN A 190 -12.82 27.52 0.47
N ALA A 191 -13.46 27.06 1.55
CA ALA A 191 -12.79 26.30 2.59
C ALA A 191 -12.25 24.96 2.06
N LEU A 192 -12.99 24.29 1.16
CA LEU A 192 -12.49 23.09 0.48
C LEU A 192 -11.26 23.38 -0.39
N ALA A 193 -11.27 24.48 -1.14
CA ALA A 193 -10.16 24.87 -1.99
C ALA A 193 -8.90 25.19 -1.16
N GLU A 194 -9.07 25.90 -0.03
CA GLU A 194 -7.99 26.21 0.91
C GLU A 194 -7.40 24.93 1.51
N GLU A 195 -8.25 24.00 1.97
CA GLU A 195 -7.82 22.74 2.57
C GLU A 195 -7.14 21.81 1.56
N ALA A 196 -7.67 21.69 0.34
CA ALA A 196 -7.02 20.93 -0.73
C ALA A 196 -5.65 21.52 -1.06
N THR A 197 -5.54 22.85 -1.13
CA THR A 197 -4.26 23.53 -1.39
C THR A 197 -3.26 23.29 -0.25
N ALA A 198 -3.72 23.32 1.01
CA ALA A 198 -2.89 23.02 2.17
C ALA A 198 -2.39 21.57 2.17
N LEU A 199 -3.26 20.61 1.85
CA LEU A 199 -2.88 19.20 1.70
C LEU A 199 -1.84 19.01 0.58
N LEU A 200 -2.03 19.66 -0.59
CA LEU A 200 -1.08 19.58 -1.69
C LEU A 200 0.32 20.03 -1.25
N LYS A 201 0.43 21.16 -0.56
CA LYS A 201 1.70 21.67 -0.04
C LYS A 201 2.39 20.67 0.89
N GLU A 202 1.64 20.02 1.76
CA GLU A 202 2.19 19.03 2.69
C GLU A 202 2.69 17.76 1.97
N LEU A 203 1.93 17.28 0.98
CA LEU A 203 2.35 16.15 0.14
C LEU A 203 3.64 16.49 -0.65
N GLU A 204 3.72 17.70 -1.19
CA GLU A 204 4.93 18.21 -1.86
C GLU A 204 6.10 18.35 -0.89
N HIS A 205 5.86 18.81 0.33
CA HIS A 205 6.88 18.92 1.37
C HIS A 205 7.46 17.55 1.72
N ARG A 206 6.63 16.56 2.02
CA ARG A 206 7.07 15.17 2.26
C ARG A 206 7.89 14.60 1.10
N THR A 207 7.48 14.91 -0.14
CA THR A 207 8.20 14.48 -1.34
C THR A 207 9.62 15.03 -1.40
N LYS A 208 9.82 16.28 -0.95
CA LYS A 208 11.14 16.92 -0.89
C LYS A 208 12.00 16.36 0.23
N GLU A 209 11.42 16.09 1.40
CA GLU A 209 12.15 15.54 2.55
C GLU A 209 12.58 14.09 2.33
N GLN A 210 11.73 13.30 1.66
CA GLN A 210 11.94 11.87 1.48
C GLN A 210 11.81 11.48 0.00
N PRO A 211 12.75 11.95 -0.85
CA PRO A 211 12.72 11.60 -2.26
C PRO A 211 12.77 10.08 -2.42
N ASP A 212 11.95 9.56 -3.32
CA ASP A 212 11.91 8.14 -3.67
C ASP A 212 11.59 7.16 -2.53
N ALA A 213 11.09 7.63 -1.38
CA ALA A 213 10.68 6.74 -0.28
C ALA A 213 9.64 5.69 -0.72
N HIS A 214 8.69 6.09 -1.58
CA HIS A 214 7.69 5.20 -2.17
C HIS A 214 8.28 4.14 -3.11
N LYS A 215 9.50 4.33 -3.64
CA LYS A 215 10.17 3.34 -4.49
C LYS A 215 10.88 2.25 -3.69
N LYS A 216 11.13 2.48 -2.39
CA LYS A 216 11.80 1.49 -1.54
C LYS A 216 10.85 0.31 -1.32
N PRO A 217 11.20 -0.92 -1.74
CA PRO A 217 10.32 -2.06 -1.57
C PRO A 217 9.99 -2.29 -0.09
N MET A 218 8.71 -2.50 0.20
CA MET A 218 8.20 -2.78 1.53
C MET A 218 7.27 -3.99 1.51
N TYR A 219 7.28 -4.77 2.59
CA TYR A 219 6.27 -5.79 2.84
C TYR A 219 5.27 -5.31 3.88
N VAL A 220 3.98 -5.49 3.60
CA VAL A 220 2.92 -5.32 4.59
C VAL A 220 2.01 -6.54 4.60
N GLY A 221 1.93 -7.20 5.77
CA GLY A 221 1.03 -8.32 5.98
C GLY A 221 1.04 -8.79 7.43
N ILE A 222 0.66 -10.06 7.64
CA ILE A 222 0.52 -10.65 8.99
C ILE A 222 1.85 -10.89 9.70
N TYR A 223 2.96 -10.97 8.95
CA TYR A 223 4.29 -11.21 9.51
C TYR A 223 4.98 -9.88 9.79
N SER A 224 5.48 -9.71 11.02
CA SER A 224 6.34 -8.58 11.39
C SER A 224 7.75 -8.83 10.86
N VAL A 225 8.24 -7.91 10.02
CA VAL A 225 9.59 -7.92 9.43
C VAL A 225 10.56 -7.18 10.36
N GLY A 226 11.79 -7.69 10.44
CA GLY A 226 12.86 -7.17 11.30
C GLY A 226 13.09 -8.03 12.55
N PRO A 227 13.87 -7.51 13.52
CA PRO A 227 14.11 -8.22 14.78
C PRO A 227 12.85 -8.25 15.63
N LYS A 228 12.55 -9.37 16.28
CA LYS A 228 11.49 -9.42 17.28
C LYS A 228 11.91 -8.58 18.50
N LEU A 229 10.96 -7.84 19.07
CA LEU A 229 11.22 -6.97 20.21
C LEU A 229 11.17 -7.69 21.57
N LYS A 230 10.75 -8.96 21.58
CA LYS A 230 10.64 -9.77 22.79
C LYS A 230 11.28 -11.13 22.56
N THR A 231 11.88 -11.66 23.62
CA THR A 231 12.37 -13.04 23.65
C THR A 231 11.21 -14.04 23.68
N HIS A 232 11.50 -15.32 23.44
CA HIS A 232 10.55 -16.43 23.64
C HIS A 232 9.94 -16.48 25.04
N SER A 233 10.68 -16.03 26.06
CA SER A 233 10.22 -15.91 27.44
C SER A 233 9.42 -14.63 27.73
N GLY A 234 9.16 -13.79 26.72
CA GLY A 234 8.37 -12.58 26.82
C GLY A 234 9.12 -11.35 27.36
N LYS A 235 10.43 -11.44 27.58
CA LYS A 235 11.24 -10.30 28.05
C LYS A 235 11.46 -9.32 26.90
N GLN A 236 11.36 -8.03 27.19
CA GLN A 236 11.65 -6.97 26.23
C GLN A 236 13.15 -6.97 25.91
N ILE A 237 13.49 -6.94 24.63
CA ILE A 237 14.87 -6.78 24.15
C ILE A 237 15.23 -5.29 24.26
N GLU A 238 16.37 -5.01 24.88
CA GLU A 238 16.89 -3.67 25.12
C GLU A 238 17.82 -3.23 23.99
N GLU A 239 18.69 -4.13 23.54
CA GLU A 239 19.57 -3.92 22.37
C GLU A 239 19.24 -4.95 21.29
N LEU A 240 18.88 -4.47 20.11
CA LEU A 240 18.47 -5.31 18.98
C LEU A 240 19.69 -5.97 18.32
N PRO A 241 19.54 -7.17 17.75
CA PRO A 241 20.62 -7.81 17.03
C PRO A 241 20.98 -7.00 15.78
N CYS A 242 22.27 -6.95 15.46
CA CYS A 242 22.79 -6.13 14.35
C CYS A 242 23.77 -6.92 13.48
N LEU A 243 23.70 -6.71 12.16
CA LEU A 243 24.64 -7.30 11.20
C LEU A 243 25.81 -6.33 10.97
N ALA A 244 26.91 -6.53 11.70
CA ALA A 244 28.25 -5.93 11.52
C ALA A 244 28.32 -4.65 10.65
N ASP A 245 27.96 -3.49 11.21
CA ASP A 245 28.00 -2.13 10.61
C ASP A 245 27.39 -1.96 9.20
N VAL A 246 26.70 -2.98 8.67
CA VAL A 246 26.09 -2.96 7.34
C VAL A 246 24.57 -3.03 7.47
N CYS A 247 23.87 -2.23 6.69
CA CYS A 247 22.42 -2.34 6.62
C CYS A 247 22.04 -3.72 6.05
N VAL A 248 21.23 -4.50 6.77
CA VAL A 248 20.78 -5.84 6.33
C VAL A 248 20.22 -5.83 4.91
N ARG A 249 19.48 -4.77 4.54
CA ARG A 249 18.94 -4.57 3.19
C ARG A 249 20.04 -4.46 2.13
N GLU A 250 21.10 -3.70 2.43
CA GLU A 250 22.24 -3.50 1.54
C GLU A 250 23.05 -4.79 1.41
N TYR A 251 23.24 -5.52 2.51
CA TYR A 251 23.87 -6.84 2.47
C TYR A 251 23.09 -7.78 1.55
N VAL A 252 21.77 -7.89 1.72
CA VAL A 252 20.92 -8.74 0.88
C VAL A 252 21.01 -8.35 -0.59
N ALA A 253 20.91 -7.06 -0.91
CA ALA A 253 21.08 -6.57 -2.29
C ALA A 253 22.50 -6.86 -2.84
N GLY A 254 23.51 -6.79 -1.98
CA GLY A 254 24.90 -7.14 -2.27
C GLY A 254 25.07 -8.59 -2.69
N GLN A 255 24.50 -9.50 -1.90
CA GLN A 255 24.64 -10.95 -2.07
C GLN A 255 23.66 -11.57 -3.06
N MET A 256 22.60 -10.85 -3.47
CA MET A 256 21.54 -11.40 -4.30
C MET A 256 22.05 -11.93 -5.64
N ILE A 257 21.68 -13.17 -5.93
CA ILE A 257 21.77 -13.80 -7.24
C ILE A 257 20.33 -14.01 -7.70
N TYR A 258 19.90 -13.24 -8.69
CA TYR A 258 18.54 -13.36 -9.19
C TYR A 258 18.39 -14.68 -9.96
N PRO A 259 17.34 -15.50 -9.69
CA PRO A 259 17.10 -16.71 -10.45
C PRO A 259 16.98 -16.42 -11.96
N ALA A 260 17.81 -17.08 -12.78
CA ALA A 260 18.03 -16.69 -14.17
C ALA A 260 16.75 -16.68 -15.02
N GLU A 261 15.92 -17.72 -14.92
CA GLU A 261 14.65 -17.81 -15.66
C GLU A 261 13.66 -16.70 -15.24
N LEU A 262 13.55 -16.43 -13.93
CA LEU A 262 12.68 -15.36 -13.42
C LEU A 262 13.20 -13.97 -13.81
N LEU A 263 14.52 -13.77 -13.86
CA LEU A 263 15.13 -12.52 -14.32
C LEU A 263 14.87 -12.27 -15.80
N LYS A 264 15.00 -13.31 -16.62
CA LYS A 264 14.75 -13.29 -18.06
C LYS A 264 13.30 -12.92 -18.35
N ASP A 265 12.36 -13.48 -17.59
CA ASP A 265 10.93 -13.24 -17.75
C ASP A 265 10.43 -11.98 -17.01
N ASN A 266 11.34 -11.23 -16.36
CA ASN A 266 11.03 -10.06 -15.53
C ASN A 266 9.98 -10.34 -14.44
N VAL A 267 9.98 -11.56 -13.89
CA VAL A 267 9.10 -11.96 -12.81
C VAL A 267 9.59 -11.30 -11.53
N SER A 268 8.78 -10.44 -10.94
CA SER A 268 9.03 -9.85 -9.62
C SER A 268 8.40 -10.66 -8.50
N GLY A 269 8.87 -10.46 -7.27
CA GLY A 269 8.20 -11.00 -6.10
C GLY A 269 8.98 -10.76 -4.82
N TYR A 270 8.76 -11.63 -3.84
CA TYR A 270 9.44 -11.60 -2.55
C TYR A 270 9.55 -12.97 -1.90
N ALA A 271 10.43 -13.04 -0.89
CA ALA A 271 10.48 -14.09 0.12
C ALA A 271 10.61 -13.48 1.53
N LEU A 272 10.01 -14.16 2.50
CA LEU A 272 10.13 -13.91 3.93
C LEU A 272 10.82 -15.11 4.57
N CYS A 273 11.99 -14.88 5.16
CA CYS A 273 12.75 -15.89 5.87
C CYS A 273 12.81 -15.52 7.35
N GLU A 274 12.50 -16.45 8.24
CA GLU A 274 12.71 -16.29 9.68
C GLU A 274 13.87 -17.17 10.15
N PHE A 275 14.66 -16.65 11.07
CA PHE A 275 15.77 -17.35 11.68
C PHE A 275 16.00 -16.84 13.11
N THR A 276 16.69 -17.66 13.91
CA THR A 276 17.13 -17.27 15.26
C THR A 276 18.60 -16.86 15.21
N ILE A 277 18.95 -15.79 15.90
CA ILE A 277 20.32 -15.38 16.17
C ILE A 277 20.63 -15.80 17.60
N ASP A 278 21.66 -16.61 17.79
CA ASP A 278 22.06 -17.07 19.13
C ASP A 278 22.90 -16.04 19.89
N LYS A 279 23.40 -16.43 21.07
CA LYS A 279 24.14 -15.54 21.97
C LYS A 279 25.56 -15.24 21.46
N GLU A 280 26.05 -16.05 20.54
CA GLU A 280 27.34 -15.94 19.89
C GLU A 280 27.21 -15.22 18.53
N GLY A 281 26.00 -14.86 18.12
CA GLY A 281 25.73 -14.18 16.86
C GLY A 281 25.54 -15.09 15.67
N VAL A 282 25.49 -16.41 15.88
CA VAL A 282 25.34 -17.39 14.82
C VAL A 282 23.87 -17.55 14.44
N ILE A 283 23.61 -17.68 13.15
CA ILE A 283 22.26 -17.92 12.63
C ILE A 283 21.90 -19.40 12.77
N LEU A 284 20.74 -19.63 13.38
CA LEU A 284 20.15 -20.94 13.58
C LEU A 284 18.77 -21.03 12.90
N ARG A 285 18.44 -22.24 12.42
CA ARG A 285 17.10 -22.63 11.95
C ARG A 285 16.46 -21.67 10.93
N PRO A 286 17.16 -21.26 9.86
CA PRO A 286 16.54 -20.44 8.82
C PRO A 286 15.45 -21.24 8.10
N HIS A 287 14.26 -20.65 8.00
CA HIS A 287 13.12 -21.25 7.32
C HIS A 287 12.23 -20.19 6.65
N ILE A 288 11.51 -20.58 5.61
CA ILE A 288 10.67 -19.65 4.82
C ILE A 288 9.27 -19.58 5.42
N LEU A 289 8.84 -18.37 5.78
CA LEU A 289 7.47 -18.10 6.21
C LEU A 289 6.53 -17.97 5.01
N LYS A 290 7.00 -17.31 3.95
CA LYS A 290 6.22 -17.07 2.73
C LYS A 290 7.14 -16.71 1.58
N SER A 291 6.84 -17.22 0.39
CA SER A 291 7.45 -16.73 -0.85
C SER A 291 6.41 -16.67 -1.96
N THR A 292 6.73 -15.87 -2.98
CA THR A 292 5.94 -15.81 -4.22
C THR A 292 6.34 -16.91 -5.21
N HIS A 293 7.60 -17.36 -5.14
CA HIS A 293 8.15 -18.43 -5.97
C HIS A 293 9.11 -19.29 -5.13
N PRO A 294 9.21 -20.61 -5.40
CA PRO A 294 10.19 -21.48 -4.75
C PRO A 294 11.64 -21.00 -4.91
N GLU A 295 12.02 -20.53 -6.10
CA GLU A 295 13.38 -20.09 -6.43
C GLU A 295 13.79 -18.84 -5.63
N PHE A 296 12.84 -17.93 -5.39
CA PHE A 296 13.05 -16.80 -4.48
C PHE A 296 13.23 -17.25 -3.03
N ALA A 297 12.57 -18.34 -2.64
CA ALA A 297 12.70 -18.92 -1.31
C ALA A 297 14.08 -19.54 -1.11
N GLU A 298 14.55 -20.30 -2.11
CA GLU A 298 15.88 -20.91 -2.12
C GLU A 298 16.99 -19.85 -2.04
N GLU A 299 16.89 -18.79 -2.85
CA GLU A 299 17.87 -17.70 -2.85
C GLU A 299 17.87 -16.94 -1.51
N ALA A 300 16.69 -16.67 -0.93
CA ALA A 300 16.63 -16.05 0.39
C ALA A 300 17.28 -16.93 1.47
N LEU A 301 17.08 -18.25 1.43
CA LEU A 301 17.75 -19.19 2.35
C LEU A 301 19.27 -19.21 2.15
N ARG A 302 19.75 -19.16 0.91
CA ARG A 302 21.19 -19.11 0.61
C ARG A 302 21.83 -17.85 1.21
N ILE A 303 21.24 -16.68 0.93
CA ILE A 303 21.71 -15.39 1.47
C ILE A 303 21.79 -15.45 3.00
N VAL A 304 20.74 -15.96 3.67
CA VAL A 304 20.70 -16.05 5.14
C VAL A 304 21.76 -17.02 5.69
N LYS A 305 22.00 -18.15 5.03
CA LYS A 305 23.03 -19.12 5.46
C LYS A 305 24.46 -18.61 5.32
N GLU A 306 24.70 -17.70 4.38
CA GLU A 306 26.02 -17.11 4.13
C GLU A 306 26.25 -15.80 4.90
N MET A 307 25.26 -15.34 5.67
CA MET A 307 25.42 -14.16 6.52
C MET A 307 26.56 -14.36 7.52
N PRO A 308 27.40 -13.33 7.73
CA PRO A 308 28.40 -13.36 8.79
C PRO A 308 27.75 -13.35 10.18
N ASN A 309 28.55 -13.58 11.21
CA ASN A 309 28.09 -13.50 12.59
C ASN A 309 27.52 -12.12 12.91
N TRP A 310 26.41 -12.12 13.64
CA TRP A 310 25.70 -10.94 14.11
C TRP A 310 26.20 -10.51 15.48
N THR A 311 25.99 -9.24 15.83
CA THR A 311 25.94 -8.84 17.23
C THR A 311 24.61 -9.33 17.81
N PRO A 312 24.62 -10.13 18.90
CA PRO A 312 23.41 -10.70 19.48
C PRO A 312 22.54 -9.63 20.15
N ALA A 313 21.28 -9.97 20.39
CA ALA A 313 20.38 -9.13 21.18
C ALA A 313 20.76 -9.14 22.66
N LEU A 314 20.56 -8.03 23.39
CA LEU A 314 20.80 -7.95 24.83
C LEU A 314 19.53 -7.71 25.65
N VAL A 315 19.47 -8.35 26.82
CA VAL A 315 18.48 -8.10 27.88
C VAL A 315 19.22 -7.99 29.21
N GLY A 316 19.13 -6.84 29.88
CA GLY A 316 19.88 -6.58 31.10
C GLY A 316 21.39 -6.72 30.90
N GLY A 317 21.89 -6.27 29.75
CA GLY A 317 23.30 -6.37 29.36
C GLY A 317 23.81 -7.79 29.08
N LYS A 318 22.94 -8.80 29.01
CA LYS A 318 23.31 -10.19 28.70
C LYS A 318 22.82 -10.59 27.32
N ALA A 319 23.69 -11.26 26.56
CA ALA A 319 23.34 -11.82 25.26
C ALA A 319 22.22 -12.85 25.40
N VAL A 320 21.22 -12.73 24.53
CA VAL A 320 20.06 -13.62 24.47
C VAL A 320 19.80 -14.05 23.03
N GLU A 321 19.18 -15.22 22.87
CA GLU A 321 18.65 -15.62 21.58
C GLU A 321 17.49 -14.71 21.17
N SER A 322 17.44 -14.36 19.89
CA SER A 322 16.39 -13.52 19.33
C SER A 322 16.04 -13.96 17.92
N ASP A 323 14.75 -13.84 17.56
CA ASP A 323 14.31 -14.15 16.20
C ASP A 323 14.33 -12.90 15.32
N TYR A 324 14.59 -13.12 14.03
CA TYR A 324 14.60 -12.11 13.01
C TYR A 324 13.80 -12.58 11.79
N THR A 325 12.92 -11.73 11.28
CA THR A 325 12.21 -11.99 10.02
C THR A 325 12.75 -11.11 8.91
N LEU A 326 13.48 -11.69 7.96
CA LEU A 326 14.03 -11.00 6.81
C LEU A 326 13.04 -10.94 5.65
N TYR A 327 12.84 -9.73 5.12
CA TYR A 327 12.14 -9.51 3.86
C TYR A 327 13.14 -9.33 2.72
N VAL A 328 13.04 -10.20 1.71
CA VAL A 328 13.88 -10.21 0.52
C VAL A 328 13.02 -9.84 -0.69
N PRO A 329 13.06 -8.58 -1.16
CA PRO A 329 12.36 -8.15 -2.36
C PRO A 329 13.14 -8.54 -3.62
N PHE A 330 12.47 -9.19 -4.56
CA PHE A 330 13.01 -9.52 -5.88
C PHE A 330 12.42 -8.56 -6.92
N ARG A 331 13.23 -7.59 -7.35
CA ARG A 331 12.87 -6.57 -8.35
C ARG A 331 13.83 -6.66 -9.54
N PRO A 332 13.40 -7.23 -10.69
CA PRO A 332 14.29 -7.48 -11.84
C PRO A 332 15.01 -6.22 -12.34
N GLN A 333 14.29 -5.10 -12.39
CA GLN A 333 14.84 -3.84 -12.90
C GLN A 333 15.93 -3.27 -11.98
N LEU A 334 15.66 -3.22 -10.67
CA LEU A 334 16.65 -2.77 -9.68
C LEU A 334 17.90 -3.66 -9.69
N TYR A 335 17.71 -4.97 -9.85
CA TYR A 335 18.82 -5.92 -9.95
C TYR A 335 19.70 -5.66 -11.18
N LYS A 336 19.09 -5.48 -12.36
CA LYS A 336 19.81 -5.17 -13.61
C LYS A 336 20.59 -3.85 -13.50
N GLU A 337 20.02 -2.84 -12.86
CA GLU A 337 20.70 -1.56 -12.60
C GLU A 337 21.92 -1.74 -11.69
N GLN A 338 21.80 -2.55 -10.64
CA GLN A 338 22.92 -2.87 -9.74
C GLN A 338 24.06 -3.60 -10.46
N LEU A 339 23.74 -4.55 -11.35
CA LEU A 339 24.77 -5.23 -12.15
C LEU A 339 25.54 -4.24 -13.03
N GLN A 340 24.83 -3.35 -13.72
CA GLN A 340 25.47 -2.33 -14.56
C GLN A 340 26.39 -1.39 -13.76
N ILE A 341 25.99 -1.03 -12.53
CA ILE A 341 26.84 -0.22 -11.64
C ILE A 341 28.12 -0.98 -11.28
N ARG A 342 28.02 -2.25 -10.88
CA ARG A 342 29.17 -3.09 -10.53
C ARG A 342 30.13 -3.27 -11.71
N GLU A 343 29.61 -3.53 -12.91
CA GLU A 343 30.42 -3.66 -14.13
C GLU A 343 31.21 -2.38 -14.43
N ARG A 344 30.57 -1.21 -14.30
CA ARG A 344 31.22 0.11 -14.50
C ARG A 344 32.28 0.40 -13.43
N GLU A 345 32.09 -0.06 -12.20
CA GLU A 345 33.08 0.11 -11.14
C GLU A 345 34.29 -0.80 -11.35
N LEU A 346 34.08 -2.04 -11.80
CA LEU A 346 35.14 -2.97 -12.14
C LEU A 346 35.96 -2.49 -13.35
N SER A 347 35.31 -1.91 -14.36
CA SER A 347 35.98 -1.36 -15.53
C SER A 347 36.77 -0.08 -15.26
N LYS A 348 36.57 0.59 -14.13
CA LYS A 348 37.35 1.77 -13.70
C LYS A 348 38.59 1.40 -12.87
N LYS A 349 38.65 0.17 -12.36
CA LYS A 349 39.76 -0.34 -11.56
C LYS A 349 40.85 -1.02 -12.40
N HIS A 350 40.57 -1.24 -13.68
CA HIS A 350 41.49 -1.73 -14.71
C HIS A 350 41.71 -0.58 -15.71
#